data_AF-X8BEL6-F1
#
_entry.id   AF-X8BEL6-F1
#
_cell.length_a   1.000
_cell.length_b   1.000
_cell.length_c   1.000
_cell.angle_alpha   90.00
_cell.angle_beta   90.00
_cell.angle_gamma   90.00
#
_symmetry.space_group_name_H-M   'P 1'
#
loop_
_entity.id
_entity.type
_entity.pdbx_description
1 polymer ?
#
loop_
_entity_poly.entity_id
_entity_poly.type
_entity_poly.pdbx_seq_one_letter_code
_entity_poly.pdbx_strand_id
1 'polypeptide(L)'
;MKSIDDALELRGRILSAFEQAERSSDPERRKKLLTFTVIGAGPTGVEMAGQIAELAEYTLKGAFRHIDPTTARVILLDAAPAVLPPMGEKLGKKAAARLEKMGVEIQLGAMVTDVDRNGITVKDSDGTIRRIESACKVWSAGSRQARWAAISPSSRVSNLIVPAGSRCCPT
;
A
#
# COMPACT_ATOMS: atom_id res chain seq x y z
N MET A 1 5.54 -12.16 3.03
CA MET A 1 6.92 -12.22 2.51
C MET A 1 7.38 -13.66 2.53
N LYS A 2 7.58 -14.30 1.36
CA LYS A 2 8.06 -15.69 1.28
C LYS A 2 9.51 -15.79 0.80
N SER A 3 10.10 -14.74 0.22
CA SER A 3 11.54 -14.62 -0.05
C SER A 3 12.11 -13.27 0.40
N ILE A 4 13.41 -13.23 0.68
CA ILE A 4 14.20 -11.99 0.85
C ILE A 4 14.10 -11.11 -0.41
N ASP A 5 14.00 -11.75 -1.58
CA ASP A 5 13.89 -11.06 -2.88
C ASP A 5 12.63 -10.19 -2.96
N ASP A 6 11.49 -10.66 -2.46
CA ASP A 6 10.23 -9.89 -2.45
C ASP A 6 10.38 -8.60 -1.62
N ALA A 7 11.11 -8.69 -0.50
CA ALA A 7 11.34 -7.58 0.40
C ALA A 7 12.31 -6.55 -0.19
N LEU A 8 13.38 -7.02 -0.84
CA LEU A 8 14.33 -6.17 -1.54
C LEU A 8 13.68 -5.48 -2.75
N GLU A 9 12.87 -6.20 -3.52
CA GLU A 9 12.14 -5.64 -4.65
C GLU A 9 11.15 -4.55 -4.20
N LEU A 10 10.40 -4.79 -3.13
CA LEU A 10 9.47 -3.82 -2.57
C LEU A 10 10.18 -2.55 -2.11
N ARG A 11 11.27 -2.71 -1.35
CA ARG A 11 12.10 -1.58 -0.90
C ARG A 11 12.64 -0.80 -2.10
N GLY A 12 13.13 -1.49 -3.13
CA GLY A 12 13.60 -0.86 -4.36
C GLY A 12 12.52 -0.06 -5.08
N ARG A 13 11.29 -0.57 -5.15
CA ARG A 13 10.14 0.12 -5.75
C ARG A 13 9.72 1.36 -4.97
N ILE A 14 9.72 1.28 -3.63
CA ILE A 14 9.40 2.42 -2.77
C ILE A 14 10.42 3.53 -2.99
N LEU A 15 11.72 3.22 -2.90
CA LEU A 15 12.78 4.20 -3.12
C LEU A 15 12.75 4.79 -4.55
N SER A 16 12.52 3.94 -5.55
CA SER A 16 12.39 4.38 -6.94
C SER A 16 11.22 5.36 -7.15
N ALA A 17 10.13 5.24 -6.39
CA ALA A 17 9.02 6.19 -6.47
C ALA A 17 9.44 7.59 -5.99
N PHE A 18 10.20 7.69 -4.89
CA PHE A 18 10.76 8.96 -4.42
C PHE A 18 11.77 9.54 -5.42
N GLU A 19 12.66 8.72 -5.97
CA GLU A 19 13.62 9.16 -7.00
C GLU A 19 12.94 9.67 -8.27
N GLN A 20 11.88 9.00 -8.72
CA GLN A 20 11.08 9.44 -9.85
C GLN A 20 10.32 10.74 -9.54
N ALA A 21 9.84 10.91 -8.31
CA ALA A 21 9.17 12.13 -7.86
C ALA A 21 10.14 13.31 -7.86
N GLU A 22 11.39 13.11 -7.42
CA GLU A 22 12.47 14.10 -7.44
C GLU A 22 12.79 14.58 -8.86
N ARG A 23 12.82 13.66 -9.83
CA ARG A 23 13.09 13.98 -11.24
C ARG A 23 11.90 14.59 -11.97
N SER A 24 10.70 14.52 -11.40
CA SER A 24 9.49 14.99 -12.06
C SER A 24 9.27 16.48 -11.81
N SER A 25 9.09 17.23 -12.90
CA SER A 25 8.69 18.65 -12.89
C SER A 25 7.18 18.85 -12.87
N ASP A 26 6.40 17.79 -13.09
CA ASP A 26 4.93 17.83 -13.08
C ASP A 26 4.40 17.59 -11.65
N PRO A 27 3.71 18.57 -11.04
CA PRO A 27 3.17 18.45 -9.69
C PRO A 27 2.18 17.29 -9.52
N GLU A 28 1.33 17.02 -10.51
CA GLU A 28 0.31 15.97 -10.41
C GLU A 28 0.96 14.59 -10.47
N ARG A 29 1.93 14.41 -11.38
CA ARG A 29 2.74 13.19 -11.43
C ARG A 29 3.52 12.97 -10.14
N ARG A 30 4.11 14.02 -9.56
CA ARG A 30 4.82 13.95 -8.29
C ARG A 30 3.91 13.53 -7.14
N LYS A 31 2.74 14.14 -7.01
CA LYS A 31 1.74 13.78 -6.00
C LYS A 31 1.36 12.31 -6.08
N LYS A 32 1.17 11.80 -7.30
CA LYS A 32 0.88 10.39 -7.55
C LYS A 32 2.06 9.46 -7.21
N LEU A 33 3.29 9.86 -7.53
CA LEU A 33 4.50 9.11 -7.17
C LEU A 33 4.72 9.03 -5.66
N LEU A 34 4.31 10.08 -4.94
CA LEU A 34 4.33 10.16 -3.48
C LEU A 34 3.06 9.61 -2.82
N THR A 35 2.15 8.99 -3.57
CA THR A 35 0.99 8.30 -3.01
C THR A 35 1.22 6.79 -3.08
N PHE A 36 1.21 6.15 -1.92
CA PHE A 36 1.40 4.72 -1.71
C PHE A 36 0.10 4.10 -1.23
N THR A 37 -0.32 3.02 -1.88
CA THR A 37 -1.55 2.32 -1.50
C THR A 37 -1.26 0.88 -1.11
N VAL A 38 -1.65 0.51 0.11
CA VAL A 38 -1.52 -0.83 0.66
C VAL A 38 -2.91 -1.44 0.81
N ILE A 39 -3.13 -2.61 0.21
CA ILE A 39 -4.43 -3.27 0.10
C ILE A 39 -4.43 -4.54 0.94
N GLY A 40 -5.18 -4.51 2.03
CA GLY A 40 -5.34 -5.56 3.03
C GLY A 40 -4.69 -5.18 4.36
N ALA A 41 -5.48 -4.78 5.35
CA ALA A 41 -5.13 -4.48 6.74
C ALA A 41 -4.90 -5.73 7.61
N GLY A 42 -4.39 -6.81 7.00
CA GLY A 42 -3.81 -7.94 7.74
C GLY A 42 -2.38 -7.63 8.23
N PRO A 43 -1.72 -8.58 8.91
CA PRO A 43 -0.38 -8.37 9.49
C PRO A 43 0.63 -7.77 8.51
N THR A 44 0.70 -8.32 7.29
CA THR A 44 1.62 -7.84 6.26
C THR A 44 1.30 -6.42 5.78
N GLY A 45 0.04 -6.07 5.54
CA GLY A 45 -0.28 -4.72 5.06
C GLY A 45 -0.08 -3.66 6.12
N VAL A 46 -0.37 -3.98 7.39
CA VAL A 46 -0.09 -3.10 8.52
C VAL A 46 1.40 -2.83 8.68
N GLU A 47 2.22 -3.88 8.60
CA GLU A 47 3.68 -3.74 8.64
C GLU A 47 4.19 -2.87 7.47
N MET A 48 3.72 -3.14 6.25
CA MET A 48 4.14 -2.39 5.07
C MET A 48 3.74 -0.91 5.13
N ALA A 49 2.51 -0.61 5.52
CA ALA A 49 2.03 0.77 5.65
C ALA A 49 2.85 1.54 6.70
N GLY A 50 3.13 0.90 7.84
CA GLY A 50 3.98 1.48 8.88
C GLY A 50 5.40 1.75 8.38
N GLN A 51 6.04 0.77 7.73
CA GLN A 51 7.41 0.92 7.22
C GLN A 51 7.55 2.01 6.17
N ILE A 52 6.58 2.16 5.26
CA ILE A 52 6.62 3.23 4.25
C ILE A 52 6.52 4.59 4.94
N ALA A 53 5.62 4.75 5.90
CA ALA A 53 5.46 5.99 6.65
C ALA A 53 6.71 6.35 7.47
N GLU A 54 7.32 5.39 8.17
CA GLU A 54 8.57 5.64 8.92
C GLU A 54 9.74 5.96 7.98
N LEU A 55 9.84 5.28 6.83
CA LEU A 55 10.88 5.55 5.85
C LEU A 55 10.78 7.00 5.34
N ALA A 56 9.57 7.44 4.98
CA ALA A 56 9.30 8.78 4.51
C ALA A 56 9.65 9.85 5.56
N GLU A 57 9.16 9.68 6.80
CA GLU A 57 9.31 10.68 7.85
C GLU A 57 10.71 10.73 8.47
N TYR A 58 11.34 9.57 8.70
CA TYR A 58 12.57 9.53 9.49
C TYR A 58 13.82 9.24 8.68
N THR A 59 13.71 8.47 7.59
CA THR A 59 14.90 8.05 6.81
C THR A 59 15.18 8.97 5.64
N LEU A 60 14.14 9.40 4.93
CA LEU A 60 14.28 10.20 3.70
C LEU A 60 14.13 11.70 3.92
N LYS A 61 13.81 12.13 5.14
CA LYS A 61 13.67 13.56 5.47
C LYS A 61 14.96 14.32 5.16
N GLY A 62 14.84 15.32 4.28
CA GLY A 62 15.99 16.10 3.81
C GLY A 62 16.91 15.38 2.83
N ALA A 63 16.58 14.17 2.37
CA ALA A 63 17.41 13.41 1.42
C ALA A 63 17.26 13.88 -0.04
N PHE A 64 16.24 14.68 -0.34
CA PHE A 64 15.91 15.15 -1.69
C PHE A 64 15.87 16.68 -1.75
N ARG A 65 16.12 17.25 -2.94
CA ARG A 65 16.23 18.71 -3.14
C ARG A 65 14.93 19.33 -3.61
N HIS A 66 14.16 18.62 -4.43
CA HIS A 66 12.98 19.16 -5.10
C HIS A 66 11.67 18.64 -4.53
N ILE A 67 11.69 17.54 -3.75
CA ILE A 67 10.53 17.00 -3.04
C ILE A 67 10.75 17.00 -1.54
N ASP A 68 9.64 17.01 -0.81
CA ASP A 68 9.60 16.67 0.61
C ASP A 68 9.01 15.26 0.78
N PRO A 69 9.83 14.24 1.09
CA PRO A 69 9.35 12.88 1.28
C PRO A 69 8.34 12.74 2.44
N THR A 70 8.38 13.65 3.43
CA THR A 70 7.45 13.60 4.57
C THR A 70 6.00 13.89 4.15
N THR A 71 5.80 14.48 2.96
CA THR A 71 4.47 14.69 2.37
C THR A 71 3.92 13.43 1.67
N ALA A 72 4.64 12.31 1.72
CA ALA A 72 4.18 11.05 1.15
C ALA A 72 2.87 10.60 1.81
N ARG A 73 1.88 10.33 0.96
CA ARG A 73 0.57 9.88 1.37
C ARG A 73 0.52 8.36 1.37
N VAL A 74 0.39 7.74 2.54
CA VAL A 74 0.28 6.29 2.69
C VAL A 74 -1.15 5.92 3.04
N ILE A 75 -1.79 5.10 2.20
CA ILE A 75 -3.19 4.70 2.35
C ILE A 75 -3.26 3.20 2.60
N LEU A 76 -3.86 2.77 3.72
CA LEU A 76 -4.15 1.38 4.03
C LEU A 76 -5.65 1.11 3.82
N LEU A 77 -5.97 0.25 2.86
CA LEU A 77 -7.33 -0.13 2.48
C LEU A 77 -7.65 -1.55 2.90
N ASP A 78 -8.85 -1.81 3.41
CA ASP A 78 -9.38 -3.16 3.56
C ASP A 78 -10.90 -3.18 3.37
N ALA A 79 -11.43 -4.28 2.84
CA ALA A 79 -12.87 -4.51 2.76
C ALA A 79 -13.46 -4.88 4.14
N ALA A 80 -12.65 -5.41 5.05
CA ALA A 80 -13.03 -5.67 6.42
C ALA A 80 -13.21 -4.35 7.20
N PRO A 81 -14.08 -4.33 8.23
CA PRO A 81 -14.32 -3.14 9.05
C PRO A 81 -13.25 -2.88 10.11
N ALA A 82 -12.20 -3.71 10.18
CA ALA A 82 -11.20 -3.66 11.25
C ALA A 82 -9.77 -3.93 10.72
N VAL A 83 -8.79 -3.29 11.36
CA VAL A 83 -7.37 -3.58 11.22
C VAL A 83 -7.00 -4.81 12.04
N LEU A 84 -6.15 -5.69 11.49
CA LEU A 84 -5.75 -6.96 12.10
C LEU A 84 -6.93 -7.79 12.66
N PRO A 85 -7.98 -8.09 11.86
CA PRO A 85 -9.14 -8.81 12.37
C PRO A 85 -8.81 -10.09 13.18
N PRO A 86 -7.83 -10.93 12.77
CA PRO A 86 -7.46 -12.13 13.53
C PRO A 86 -6.86 -11.88 14.92
N MET A 87 -6.37 -10.68 15.21
CA MET A 87 -5.71 -10.34 16.48
C MET A 87 -6.69 -9.73 17.51
N GLY A 88 -7.97 -9.58 17.14
CA GLY A 88 -9.02 -9.04 17.99
C GLY A 88 -9.06 -7.51 18.04
N GLU A 89 -10.22 -6.98 18.42
CA GLU A 89 -10.56 -5.56 18.32
C GLU A 89 -9.61 -4.65 19.10
N LYS A 90 -9.20 -5.05 20.31
CA LYS A 90 -8.30 -4.25 21.17
C LYS A 90 -6.94 -4.02 20.52
N LEU A 91 -6.35 -5.06 19.93
CA LEU A 91 -5.05 -4.95 19.26
C LEU A 91 -5.19 -4.25 17.90
N GLY A 92 -6.28 -4.53 17.17
CA GLY A 92 -6.62 -3.82 15.94
C GLY A 92 -6.72 -2.30 16.12
N LYS A 93 -7.45 -1.84 17.13
CA LYS A 93 -7.57 -0.41 17.48
C LYS A 93 -6.23 0.22 17.86
N LYS A 94 -5.39 -0.49 18.61
CA LYS A 94 -4.03 0.00 18.95
C LYS A 94 -3.15 0.14 17.71
N ALA A 95 -3.20 -0.83 16.80
CA ALA A 95 -2.46 -0.78 15.55
C ALA A 95 -2.94 0.38 14.65
N ALA A 96 -4.26 0.55 14.52
CA ALA A 96 -4.85 1.66 13.78
C ALA A 96 -4.40 3.02 14.34
N ALA A 97 -4.55 3.23 15.65
CA ALA A 97 -4.13 4.49 16.29
C ALA A 97 -2.63 4.78 16.12
N ARG A 98 -1.79 3.74 16.10
CA ARG A 98 -0.35 3.91 15.85
C ARG A 98 -0.08 4.33 14.40
N LEU A 99 -0.72 3.68 13.43
CA LEU A 99 -0.60 4.01 12.01
C LEU A 99 -1.11 5.44 11.72
N GLU A 100 -2.25 5.83 12.29
CA GLU A 100 -2.81 7.18 12.15
C GLU A 100 -1.87 8.24 12.74
N LYS A 101 -1.26 7.96 13.91
CA LYS A 101 -0.23 8.85 14.49
C LYS A 101 0.99 9.02 13.58
N MET A 102 1.26 8.06 12.71
CA MET A 102 2.33 8.11 11.72
C MET A 102 1.88 8.76 10.39
N GLY A 103 0.65 9.26 10.30
CA GLY A 103 0.11 9.90 9.09
C GLY A 103 -0.46 8.93 8.06
N VAL A 104 -0.63 7.64 8.41
CA VAL A 104 -1.25 6.67 7.50
C VAL A 104 -2.77 6.88 7.48
N GLU A 105 -3.32 6.98 6.28
CA GLU A 105 -4.76 7.06 6.04
C GLU A 105 -5.37 5.66 6.02
N ILE A 106 -6.22 5.35 6.99
CA ILE A 106 -6.88 4.04 7.06
C ILE A 106 -8.28 4.14 6.48
N GLN A 107 -8.58 3.29 5.50
CA GLN A 107 -9.87 3.24 4.80
C GLN A 107 -10.43 1.82 4.86
N LEU A 108 -11.29 1.57 5.85
CA LEU A 108 -11.92 0.26 6.11
C LEU A 108 -13.31 0.19 5.46
N GLY A 109 -13.81 -1.03 5.23
CA GLY A 109 -15.08 -1.22 4.51
C GLY A 109 -15.00 -0.80 3.04
N ALA A 110 -13.80 -0.72 2.48
CA ALA A 110 -13.53 -0.20 1.14
C ALA A 110 -12.90 -1.31 0.29
N MET A 111 -13.64 -1.78 -0.70
CA MET A 111 -13.22 -2.89 -1.57
C MET A 111 -12.58 -2.38 -2.84
N VAL A 112 -11.35 -2.81 -3.11
CA VAL A 112 -10.71 -2.55 -4.41
C VAL A 112 -11.37 -3.44 -5.47
N THR A 113 -11.87 -2.80 -6.53
CA THR A 113 -12.59 -3.46 -7.63
C THR A 113 -11.76 -3.55 -8.90
N ASP A 114 -10.85 -2.60 -9.11
CA ASP A 114 -9.95 -2.58 -10.26
C ASP A 114 -8.61 -1.90 -9.92
N VAL A 115 -7.55 -2.27 -10.64
CA VAL A 115 -6.19 -1.75 -10.47
C VAL A 115 -5.55 -1.58 -11.85
N ASP A 116 -5.05 -0.38 -12.12
CA ASP A 116 -4.29 -0.11 -13.35
C ASP A 116 -2.93 0.53 -13.03
N ARG A 117 -2.22 0.97 -14.06
CA ARG A 117 -0.88 1.59 -13.90
C ARG A 117 -0.93 2.85 -13.04
N ASN A 118 -2.03 3.56 -13.11
CA ASN A 118 -2.23 4.90 -12.59
C ASN A 118 -2.85 4.92 -11.19
N GLY A 119 -3.51 3.85 -10.77
CA GLY A 119 -4.15 3.82 -9.46
C GLY A 119 -5.07 2.64 -9.28
N ILE A 120 -6.03 2.83 -8.38
CA ILE A 120 -7.03 1.83 -8.03
C ILE A 120 -8.45 2.40 -8.05
N THR A 121 -9.40 1.56 -8.37
CA THR A 121 -10.83 1.85 -8.25
C THR A 121 -11.37 1.16 -7.00
N VAL A 122 -12.00 1.94 -6.12
CA VAL A 122 -12.48 1.48 -4.82
C VAL A 122 -13.99 1.68 -4.73
N LYS A 123 -14.67 0.66 -4.22
CA LYS A 123 -16.08 0.68 -3.88
C LYS A 123 -16.22 0.71 -2.36
N ASP A 124 -16.83 1.76 -1.84
CA ASP A 124 -17.14 1.92 -0.42
C ASP A 124 -18.36 1.09 -0.01
N SER A 125 -18.57 0.97 1.29
CA SER A 125 -19.69 0.24 1.90
C SER A 125 -21.05 0.85 1.57
N ASP A 126 -21.12 2.14 1.28
CA ASP A 126 -22.33 2.87 0.83
C ASP A 126 -22.64 2.67 -0.66
N GLY A 127 -21.76 1.97 -1.39
CA GLY A 127 -21.86 1.74 -2.83
C GLY A 127 -21.19 2.79 -3.70
N THR A 128 -20.63 3.86 -3.12
CA THR A 128 -19.88 4.89 -3.84
C THR A 128 -18.63 4.29 -4.48
N ILE A 129 -18.39 4.64 -5.75
CA ILE A 129 -17.19 4.23 -6.49
C ILE A 129 -16.32 5.47 -6.67
N ARG A 130 -15.08 5.39 -6.19
CA ARG A 130 -14.09 6.45 -6.34
C ARG A 130 -12.76 5.89 -6.81
N ARG A 131 -11.90 6.80 -7.26
CA ARG A 131 -10.57 6.46 -7.76
C ARG A 131 -9.49 7.06 -6.88
N ILE A 132 -8.44 6.27 -6.63
CA ILE A 132 -7.25 6.71 -5.90
C ILE A 132 -6.07 6.57 -6.85
N GLU A 133 -5.52 7.72 -7.29
CA GLU A 133 -4.29 7.76 -8.07
C GLU A 133 -3.09 7.49 -7.16
N SER A 134 -2.30 6.49 -7.51
CA SER A 134 -1.08 6.11 -6.78
C SER A 134 -0.11 5.42 -7.72
N ALA A 135 1.17 5.69 -7.58
CA ALA A 135 2.19 5.02 -8.40
C ALA A 135 2.60 3.67 -7.83
N CYS A 136 2.67 3.55 -6.50
CA CYS A 136 3.07 2.32 -5.82
C CYS A 136 1.86 1.67 -5.13
N LYS A 137 1.54 0.44 -5.54
CA LYS A 137 0.43 -0.35 -4.99
C LYS A 137 0.95 -1.67 -4.47
N VAL A 138 0.62 -1.98 -3.21
CA VAL A 138 1.04 -3.18 -2.50
C VAL A 138 -0.20 -3.98 -2.14
N TRP A 139 -0.34 -5.20 -2.67
CA TRP A 139 -1.46 -6.09 -2.36
C TRP A 139 -1.04 -7.15 -1.36
N SER A 140 -1.59 -7.10 -0.15
CA SER A 140 -1.34 -8.04 0.96
C SER A 140 -2.58 -8.81 1.41
N ALA A 141 -3.76 -8.54 0.83
CA ALA A 141 -4.99 -9.28 1.10
C ALA A 141 -4.95 -10.72 0.54
N GLY A 142 -5.68 -11.64 1.21
CA GLY A 142 -5.74 -13.07 0.91
C GLY A 142 -5.97 -13.39 -0.57
N SER A 143 -5.39 -14.52 -1.01
CA SER A 143 -5.19 -14.89 -2.41
C SER A 143 -6.49 -15.04 -3.21
N ARG A 144 -6.98 -13.93 -3.79
CA ARG A 144 -7.55 -13.96 -5.15
C ARG A 144 -6.40 -13.82 -6.16
N GLN A 145 -5.39 -14.68 -6.02
CA GLN A 145 -4.21 -14.74 -6.89
C GLN A 145 -4.55 -15.05 -8.36
N ALA A 146 -5.73 -15.62 -8.65
CA ALA A 146 -6.04 -16.19 -9.96
C ALA A 146 -6.77 -15.25 -10.95
N ARG A 147 -7.19 -14.03 -10.58
CA ARG A 147 -7.92 -13.15 -11.54
C ARG A 147 -7.20 -11.88 -11.95
N TRP A 148 -6.21 -11.39 -11.21
CA TRP A 148 -5.60 -10.09 -11.52
C TRP A 148 -4.33 -10.22 -12.39
N ALA A 149 -3.51 -11.27 -12.18
CA ALA A 149 -2.28 -11.50 -12.94
C ALA A 149 -2.54 -11.73 -14.45
N ALA A 150 -3.80 -12.01 -14.83
CA ALA A 150 -4.23 -12.26 -16.20
C ALA A 150 -4.64 -10.98 -16.97
N ILE A 151 -4.73 -9.80 -16.33
CA ILE A 151 -5.35 -8.61 -16.95
C ILE A 151 -4.34 -7.71 -17.71
N SER A 152 -3.02 -7.87 -17.53
CA SER A 152 -2.05 -7.27 -18.47
C SER A 152 -0.65 -7.89 -18.37
N PRO A 153 -0.07 -8.42 -19.47
CA PRO A 153 1.33 -8.89 -19.49
C PRO A 153 2.37 -7.78 -19.24
N SER A 154 1.96 -6.49 -19.29
CA SER A 154 2.84 -5.33 -19.25
C SER A 154 2.91 -4.62 -17.88
N SER A 155 2.20 -5.10 -16.85
CA SER A 155 2.00 -4.37 -15.58
C SER A 155 2.92 -4.79 -14.42
N ARG A 156 3.98 -5.56 -14.70
CA ARG A 156 4.99 -5.94 -13.67
C ARG A 156 5.68 -4.74 -13.01
N VAL A 157 5.67 -3.57 -13.66
CA VAL A 157 6.41 -2.36 -13.25
C VAL A 157 5.72 -1.56 -12.13
N SER A 158 4.40 -1.73 -11.91
CA SER A 158 3.63 -0.81 -11.03
C SER A 158 2.84 -1.48 -9.90
N ASN A 159 2.62 -2.79 -9.95
CA ASN A 159 1.84 -3.53 -8.95
C ASN A 159 2.75 -4.56 -8.28
N LEU A 160 2.81 -4.58 -6.94
CA LEU A 160 3.45 -5.65 -6.20
C LEU A 160 2.38 -6.43 -5.41
N ILE A 161 2.29 -7.74 -5.65
CA ILE A 161 1.59 -8.63 -4.73
C ILE A 161 2.59 -9.12 -3.71
N VAL A 162 2.27 -8.97 -2.43
CA VAL A 162 2.95 -9.71 -1.38
C VAL A 162 2.06 -10.91 -1.03
N PRO A 163 2.48 -12.15 -1.30
CA PRO A 163 1.68 -13.31 -0.96
C PRO A 163 1.43 -13.35 0.55
N ALA A 164 0.16 -13.42 0.95
CA ALA A 164 -0.22 -13.77 2.32
C ALA A 164 0.39 -15.14 2.66
N GLY A 165 0.98 -15.25 3.85
CA GLY A 165 1.63 -16.47 4.33
C GLY A 165 0.64 -17.64 4.41
N SER A 166 0.46 -18.38 3.32
CA SER A 166 -0.25 -19.66 3.33
C SER A 166 0.65 -20.74 3.93
N ARG A 167 0.43 -21.02 5.23
CA ARG A 167 0.56 -22.33 5.90
C ARG A 167 -0.21 -22.28 7.23
N CYS A 168 -1.51 -22.56 7.19
CA CYS A 168 -2.15 -23.38 8.23
C CYS A 168 -2.22 -24.78 7.63
N CYS A 169 -1.52 -25.75 8.23
CA CYS A 169 -1.69 -27.16 7.89
C CYS A 169 -3.16 -27.56 8.09
N PRO A 170 -3.78 -28.33 7.18
CA PRO A 170 -4.88 -29.20 7.55
C PRO A 170 -4.30 -30.45 8.23
N THR A 171 -4.78 -30.74 9.44
CA THR A 171 -4.70 -31.99 10.23
C THR A 171 -3.40 -32.80 10.19
#